data_AF-A0A8T3U2K3-F1
#
_entry.id   AF-A0A8T3U2K3-F1
#
_cell.length_a   1.000
_cell.length_b   1.000
_cell.length_c   1.000
_cell.angle_alpha   90.00
_cell.angle_beta   90.00
_cell.angle_gamma   90.00
#
_symmetry.space_group_name_H-M   'P 1'
#
loop_
_entity.id
_entity.type
_entity.pdbx_description
1 polymer ?
#
loop_
_entity_poly.entity_id
_entity_poly.type
_entity_poly.pdbx_seq_one_letter_code
_entity_poly.pdbx_strand_id
1 'polypeptide(L)'
;MNKFVERKNIDIYLPVLRNTVEKEKITVIPELNNINIYEIKGIIEEKINLINKENGEYNNSININLFDGFYSLENSEKIEVLKTIKELKEKEEQKALETKVKDFEIKVNLQYPFEEIYELYKKDKKNNIKKGELYNFIKMISEFKVDSIILDIYSTIGYINRVNGLNYDYDDIKNVVKEIRKIRLFKKSEVIISTYIGLLESEINEDKENIQKIASLNIKTIVLSPVIILKGTEISKKFIKEEYKYLSNNELKTHITNIAVMLNEIGVKTYINHDLSRYNDDDYIAGPYVKNINRIVQTEVWYEKLLHMIKDLNVRVKKIEVIVKEKEIPKIIGEEKENIKRLKELYDIYLEFKKFENLVGWDRFITKLKMKRNKCDISIRILEKYEDKYKDGK
;
A
#
# COMPACT_ATOMS: atom_id res chain seq x y z
N MET A 1 9.98 -23.31 -20.51
CA MET A 1 8.68 -23.55 -19.87
C MET A 1 8.61 -22.59 -18.67
N ASN A 2 7.95 -21.45 -18.84
CA ASN A 2 8.03 -20.33 -17.90
C ASN A 2 7.17 -20.61 -16.67
N LYS A 3 7.81 -20.91 -15.53
CA LYS A 3 7.14 -20.89 -14.22
C LYS A 3 6.85 -19.43 -13.86
N PHE A 4 5.57 -19.11 -13.72
CA PHE A 4 5.12 -17.86 -13.11
C PHE A 4 5.67 -17.81 -11.68
N VAL A 5 6.52 -16.82 -11.38
CA VAL A 5 6.97 -16.54 -10.02
C VAL A 5 5.85 -15.77 -9.33
N GLU A 6 5.08 -16.48 -8.52
CA GLU A 6 4.02 -15.92 -7.68
C GLU A 6 4.68 -15.18 -6.50
N ARG A 7 4.42 -13.88 -6.38
CA ARG A 7 4.95 -13.05 -5.29
C ARG A 7 4.03 -13.21 -4.08
N LYS A 8 4.54 -13.79 -2.99
CA LYS A 8 3.83 -13.81 -1.70
C LYS A 8 4.23 -12.60 -0.86
N ASN A 9 3.27 -11.71 -0.58
CA ASN A 9 3.37 -10.80 0.56
C ASN A 9 2.97 -11.61 1.80
N ILE A 10 3.78 -11.56 2.86
CA ILE A 10 3.37 -12.08 4.17
C ILE A 10 2.78 -10.90 4.92
N ASP A 11 1.46 -10.76 4.81
CA ASP A 11 0.69 -9.88 5.65
C ASP A 11 0.26 -10.67 6.89
N ILE A 12 0.66 -10.22 8.09
CA ILE A 12 0.17 -10.78 9.35
C ILE A 12 -1.05 -9.96 9.75
N TYR A 13 -2.23 -10.50 9.50
CA TYR A 13 -3.51 -9.97 9.97
C TYR A 13 -3.86 -10.60 11.32
N LEU A 14 -4.03 -9.76 12.36
CA LEU A 14 -4.83 -10.08 13.54
C LEU A 14 -6.17 -9.34 13.36
N PRO A 15 -7.31 -10.03 13.41
CA PRO A 15 -8.60 -9.44 13.03
C PRO A 15 -9.20 -8.54 14.12
N VAL A 16 -9.93 -7.51 13.68
CA VAL A 16 -10.88 -6.78 14.52
C VAL A 16 -12.27 -6.90 13.92
N LEU A 17 -13.17 -7.53 14.68
CA LEU A 17 -14.61 -7.40 14.56
C LEU A 17 -15.04 -6.05 15.14
N ARG A 18 -15.77 -5.23 14.37
CA ARG A 18 -16.55 -4.12 14.94
C ARG A 18 -17.94 -4.62 15.31
N ASN A 19 -18.24 -4.54 16.61
CA ASN A 19 -19.56 -4.51 17.26
C ASN A 19 -20.77 -4.97 16.42
N THR A 20 -21.15 -6.24 16.52
CA THR A 20 -22.53 -6.66 16.80
C THR A 20 -22.56 -8.12 17.26
N VAL A 21 -22.44 -8.36 18.57
CA VAL A 21 -23.08 -9.51 19.22
C VAL A 21 -23.69 -8.97 20.50
N GLU A 22 -24.95 -9.32 20.74
CA GLU A 22 -25.75 -8.88 21.86
C GLU A 22 -25.00 -9.05 23.18
N LYS A 23 -25.15 -8.07 24.08
CA LYS A 23 -24.66 -8.12 25.46
C LYS A 23 -25.42 -9.19 26.25
N GLU A 24 -25.20 -10.46 25.98
CA GLU A 24 -25.60 -11.52 26.91
C GLU A 24 -24.45 -12.50 27.13
N LYS A 25 -23.92 -12.42 28.36
CA LYS A 25 -22.98 -13.33 29.03
C LYS A 25 -21.63 -13.55 28.33
N ILE A 26 -20.71 -12.59 28.52
CA ILE A 26 -19.28 -12.90 28.52
C ILE A 26 -18.77 -12.69 29.94
N THR A 27 -18.45 -13.81 30.59
CA THR A 27 -17.69 -13.85 31.83
C THR A 27 -16.30 -13.28 31.53
N VAL A 28 -15.99 -12.14 32.13
CA VAL A 28 -14.68 -11.48 32.00
C VAL A 28 -13.60 -12.42 32.54
N ILE A 29 -12.74 -12.95 31.67
CA ILE A 29 -11.49 -13.61 32.07
C ILE A 29 -10.39 -12.52 32.09
N PRO A 30 -9.80 -12.18 33.25
CA PRO A 30 -8.92 -11.01 33.42
C PRO A 30 -7.51 -11.10 32.80
N GLU A 31 -7.19 -12.12 32.00
CA GLU A 31 -5.79 -12.53 31.76
C GLU A 31 -5.17 -12.05 30.43
N LEU A 32 -5.92 -11.40 29.54
CA LEU A 32 -5.42 -10.93 28.23
C LEU A 32 -4.71 -9.56 28.25
N ASN A 33 -4.49 -8.95 29.43
CA ASN A 33 -3.84 -7.65 29.55
C ASN A 33 -2.30 -7.67 29.43
N ASN A 34 -1.66 -8.81 29.12
CA ASN A 34 -0.21 -8.96 29.23
C ASN A 34 0.44 -9.77 28.08
N ILE A 35 0.21 -9.45 26.80
CA ILE A 35 1.13 -9.94 25.76
C ILE A 35 2.46 -9.20 25.90
N ASN A 36 3.50 -9.96 26.21
CA ASN A 36 4.82 -9.42 26.50
C ASN A 36 5.53 -9.02 25.19
N ILE A 37 6.20 -7.86 25.16
CA ILE A 37 7.03 -7.40 24.03
C ILE A 37 8.02 -8.48 23.55
N TYR A 38 8.49 -9.34 24.46
CA TYR A 38 9.37 -10.47 24.14
C TYR A 38 8.69 -11.57 23.31
N GLU A 39 7.38 -11.79 23.45
CA GLU A 39 6.62 -12.79 22.68
C GLU A 39 6.36 -12.30 21.25
N ILE A 40 5.99 -11.03 21.08
CA ILE A 40 5.85 -10.41 19.75
C ILE A 40 7.19 -10.45 19.00
N LYS A 41 8.29 -10.13 19.72
CA LYS A 41 9.64 -10.21 19.16
C LYS A 41 10.00 -11.65 18.75
N GLY A 42 9.63 -12.64 19.56
CA GLY A 42 9.82 -14.06 19.23
C GLY A 42 9.07 -14.50 17.98
N ILE A 43 7.80 -14.09 17.83
CA ILE A 43 6.97 -14.40 16.64
C ILE A 43 7.57 -13.79 15.37
N ILE A 44 8.08 -12.56 15.46
CA ILE A 44 8.73 -11.86 14.35
C ILE A 44 10.03 -12.58 13.97
N GLU A 45 10.87 -12.90 14.94
CA GLU A 45 12.15 -13.59 14.72
C GLU A 45 11.96 -15.01 14.15
N GLU A 46 10.96 -15.75 14.64
CA GLU A 46 10.62 -17.09 14.14
C GLU A 46 10.17 -17.06 12.68
N LYS A 47 9.31 -16.11 12.30
CA LYS A 47 8.82 -15.98 10.92
C LYS A 47 9.89 -15.47 9.94
N ILE A 48 10.77 -14.57 10.37
CA ILE A 48 11.95 -14.16 9.58
C ILE A 48 12.84 -15.37 9.30
N ASN A 49 13.05 -16.24 10.30
CA ASN A 49 13.85 -17.45 10.14
C ASN A 49 13.22 -18.51 9.23
N LEU A 50 11.88 -18.58 9.17
CA LEU A 50 11.15 -19.43 8.23
C LEU A 50 11.29 -18.96 6.78
N ILE A 51 11.16 -17.66 6.51
CA ILE A 51 11.31 -17.07 5.17
C ILE A 51 12.72 -17.32 4.60
N ASN A 52 13.74 -17.27 5.45
CA ASN A 52 15.13 -17.47 5.05
C ASN A 52 15.48 -18.93 4.67
N LYS A 53 14.60 -19.91 4.97
CA LYS A 53 14.85 -21.34 4.68
C LYS A 53 14.34 -21.82 3.31
N GLU A 54 13.47 -21.08 2.60
CA GLU A 54 12.73 -21.59 1.42
C GLU A 54 13.30 -21.19 0.03
N ASN A 55 14.61 -20.98 -0.12
CA ASN A 55 15.31 -20.64 -1.37
C ASN A 55 15.13 -19.20 -1.90
N GLY A 56 16.24 -18.68 -2.43
CA GLY A 56 16.44 -17.29 -2.80
C GLY A 56 15.70 -16.84 -4.05
N GLU A 57 14.70 -15.99 -3.85
CA GLU A 57 14.27 -14.93 -4.78
C GLU A 57 13.34 -14.00 -4.00
N TYR A 58 13.85 -12.87 -3.47
CA TYR A 58 13.07 -12.05 -2.54
C TYR A 58 13.33 -10.54 -2.66
N ASN A 59 12.24 -9.76 -2.76
CA ASN A 59 12.18 -8.36 -2.34
C ASN A 59 11.17 -8.31 -1.17
N ASN A 60 11.65 -7.96 0.03
CA ASN A 60 11.00 -8.22 1.32
C ASN A 60 10.41 -6.96 1.98
N SER A 61 9.15 -7.04 2.39
CA SER A 61 8.54 -6.22 3.45
C SER A 61 7.58 -7.11 4.25
N ILE A 62 7.61 -7.04 5.58
CA ILE A 62 6.65 -7.75 6.45
C ILE A 62 5.68 -6.71 6.99
N ASN A 63 4.41 -6.80 6.58
CA ASN A 63 3.35 -5.99 7.19
C ASN A 63 2.86 -6.73 8.44
N ILE A 64 2.90 -6.07 9.60
CA ILE A 64 2.49 -6.65 10.88
C ILE A 64 1.34 -5.80 11.43
N ASN A 65 0.15 -6.37 11.50
CA ASN A 65 -1.01 -5.73 12.13
C ASN A 65 -1.10 -6.21 13.58
N LEU A 66 -0.98 -5.31 14.56
CA LEU A 66 -0.73 -5.62 15.99
C LEU A 66 -1.93 -5.32 16.92
N PHE A 67 -3.17 -5.54 16.48
CA PHE A 67 -4.34 -5.31 17.36
C PHE A 67 -5.12 -6.57 17.70
N ASP A 68 -5.57 -6.62 18.96
CA ASP A 68 -6.31 -7.71 19.60
C ASP A 68 -7.81 -7.39 19.77
N GLY A 69 -8.65 -8.43 19.63
CA GLY A 69 -10.06 -8.44 20.05
C GLY A 69 -10.85 -9.73 19.72
N PHE A 70 -10.71 -10.75 20.58
CA PHE A 70 -11.49 -12.02 20.73
C PHE A 70 -11.40 -13.13 19.65
N TYR A 71 -11.11 -14.36 20.12
CA TYR A 71 -11.53 -15.64 19.51
C TYR A 71 -12.18 -16.55 20.56
N SER A 72 -13.31 -17.15 20.20
CA SER A 72 -13.74 -18.45 20.73
C SER A 72 -12.97 -19.55 20.01
N LEU A 73 -12.46 -20.53 20.77
CA LEU A 73 -11.92 -21.77 20.24
C LEU A 73 -12.99 -22.58 19.53
N GLU A 74 -12.68 -23.08 18.33
CA GLU A 74 -12.96 -24.47 17.97
C GLU A 74 -11.95 -24.98 16.91
N ASN A 75 -11.56 -26.23 17.08
CA ASN A 75 -10.44 -26.95 16.44
C ASN A 75 -10.60 -27.04 14.90
N SER A 76 -9.55 -26.97 14.09
CA SER A 76 -8.62 -28.07 13.79
C SER A 76 -7.71 -27.63 12.62
N GLU A 77 -6.58 -28.32 12.39
CA GLU A 77 -5.67 -28.14 11.23
C GLU A 77 -4.67 -26.96 11.26
N LYS A 78 -3.63 -27.05 12.11
CA LYS A 78 -2.24 -26.62 11.73
C LYS A 78 -1.13 -27.02 12.72
N ILE A 79 -1.33 -28.08 13.51
CA ILE A 79 -0.31 -28.63 14.44
C ILE A 79 0.57 -29.71 13.75
N GLU A 80 0.48 -29.90 12.43
CA GLU A 80 1.23 -30.96 11.74
C GLU A 80 2.63 -30.55 11.25
N VAL A 81 2.93 -29.24 11.11
CA VAL A 81 4.23 -28.77 10.57
C VAL A 81 5.36 -28.78 11.61
N LEU A 82 5.04 -28.72 12.90
CA LEU A 82 6.02 -28.59 13.98
C LEU A 82 6.72 -29.91 14.37
N LYS A 83 6.17 -31.07 14.01
CA LYS A 83 6.79 -32.37 14.33
C LYS A 83 7.91 -32.74 13.36
N THR A 84 7.73 -32.47 12.07
CA THR A 84 8.69 -32.86 11.01
C THR A 84 10.00 -32.08 11.05
N ILE A 85 9.98 -30.84 11.57
CA ILE A 85 11.16 -29.95 11.61
C ILE A 85 12.19 -30.37 12.67
N LYS A 86 11.77 -31.13 13.70
CA LYS A 86 12.67 -31.56 14.77
C LYS A 86 13.62 -32.69 14.33
N GLU A 87 13.34 -33.35 13.21
CA GLU A 87 14.07 -34.52 12.72
C GLU A 87 15.18 -34.19 11.70
N LEU A 88 15.32 -32.93 11.25
CA LEU A 88 16.24 -32.55 10.17
C LEU A 88 17.40 -31.62 10.59
N LYS A 89 18.03 -31.82 11.75
CA LYS A 89 19.19 -31.01 12.19
C LYS A 89 20.48 -31.83 12.32
N GLU A 90 21.35 -31.75 11.32
CA GLU A 90 22.80 -31.95 11.48
C GLU A 90 23.60 -30.73 10.99
N LYS A 91 24.77 -30.51 11.60
CA LYS A 91 25.29 -29.21 12.05
C LYS A 91 26.22 -28.44 11.08
N GLU A 92 26.38 -28.87 9.82
CA GLU A 92 27.41 -28.28 8.95
C GLU A 92 26.92 -27.19 7.97
N GLU A 93 25.61 -27.08 7.71
CA GLU A 93 25.07 -26.07 6.76
C GLU A 93 24.92 -24.65 7.34
N GLN A 94 24.94 -24.49 8.67
CA GLN A 94 24.69 -23.20 9.34
C GLN A 94 25.74 -22.11 9.01
N LYS A 95 27.02 -22.49 8.86
CA LYS A 95 28.11 -21.53 8.58
C LYS A 95 28.11 -20.99 7.15
N ALA A 96 27.58 -21.77 6.20
CA ALA A 96 27.49 -21.34 4.80
C ALA A 96 26.35 -20.33 4.57
N LEU A 97 25.27 -20.40 5.36
CA LEU A 97 24.15 -19.46 5.30
C LEU A 97 24.47 -18.09 5.93
N GLU A 98 25.19 -18.03 7.05
CA GLU A 98 25.50 -16.76 7.75
C GLU A 98 26.30 -15.77 6.88
N THR A 99 27.08 -16.26 5.91
CA THR A 99 27.91 -15.40 5.04
C THR A 99 27.10 -14.75 3.91
N LYS A 100 25.89 -15.22 3.60
CA LYS A 100 25.01 -14.69 2.54
C LYS A 100 23.90 -13.74 3.03
N VAL A 101 23.70 -13.59 4.35
CA VAL A 101 22.56 -12.85 4.95
C VAL A 101 22.85 -11.35 5.17
N LYS A 102 23.99 -10.81 4.70
CA LYS A 102 24.43 -9.45 5.06
C LYS A 102 23.59 -8.27 4.55
N ASP A 103 22.61 -8.45 3.67
CA ASP A 103 21.89 -7.31 3.05
C ASP A 103 20.35 -7.43 3.02
N PHE A 104 19.71 -8.11 3.99
CA PHE A 104 18.24 -8.12 4.09
C PHE A 104 17.72 -6.94 4.93
N GLU A 105 17.20 -5.90 4.28
CA GLU A 105 16.49 -4.79 4.93
C GLU A 105 15.02 -5.20 5.17
N ILE A 106 14.69 -5.65 6.38
CA ILE A 106 13.32 -5.99 6.76
C ILE A 106 12.56 -4.70 7.08
N LYS A 107 11.52 -4.43 6.30
CA LYS A 107 10.62 -3.31 6.58
C LYS A 107 9.44 -3.74 7.44
N VAL A 108 9.18 -3.00 8.52
CA VAL A 108 8.08 -3.21 9.46
C VAL A 108 7.06 -2.09 9.28
N ASN A 109 5.87 -2.42 8.77
CA ASN A 109 4.75 -1.50 8.67
C ASN A 109 3.64 -1.94 9.62
N LEU A 110 3.08 -1.00 10.38
CA LEU A 110 2.01 -1.28 11.32
C LEU A 110 0.74 -0.51 10.94
N GLN A 111 -0.40 -1.20 10.84
CA GLN A 111 -1.66 -0.62 10.40
C GLN A 111 -2.66 -0.47 11.56
N TYR A 112 -3.34 0.67 11.61
CA TYR A 112 -4.17 1.10 12.73
C TYR A 112 -5.45 1.79 12.27
N PRO A 113 -6.64 1.43 12.78
CA PRO A 113 -7.85 2.25 12.64
C PRO A 113 -7.60 3.65 13.18
N PHE A 114 -7.90 4.68 12.38
CA PHE A 114 -7.66 6.07 12.78
C PHE A 114 -8.39 6.44 14.08
N GLU A 115 -9.61 5.96 14.26
CA GLU A 115 -10.45 6.25 15.42
C GLU A 115 -9.76 5.88 16.74
N GLU A 116 -9.06 4.75 16.79
CA GLU A 116 -8.36 4.30 17.99
C GLU A 116 -7.19 5.23 18.34
N ILE A 117 -6.41 5.61 17.32
CA ILE A 117 -5.32 6.59 17.49
C ILE A 117 -5.87 7.96 17.91
N TYR A 118 -7.03 8.33 17.37
CA TYR A 118 -7.72 9.56 17.71
C TYR A 118 -8.24 9.56 19.16
N GLU A 119 -8.70 8.44 19.70
CA GLU A 119 -9.05 8.33 21.12
C GLU A 119 -7.85 8.58 22.04
N LEU A 120 -6.68 8.00 21.73
CA LEU A 120 -5.45 8.26 22.49
C LEU A 120 -5.08 9.75 22.46
N TYR A 121 -5.18 10.37 21.27
CA TYR A 121 -4.95 11.81 21.09
C TYR A 121 -5.92 12.66 21.93
N LYS A 122 -7.22 12.33 21.92
CA LYS A 122 -8.25 13.07 22.67
C LYS A 122 -8.00 13.03 24.17
N LYS A 123 -7.61 11.87 24.71
CA LYS A 123 -7.27 11.74 26.14
C LYS A 123 -6.08 12.62 26.52
N ASP A 124 -5.04 12.66 25.69
CA ASP A 124 -3.87 13.52 25.90
C ASP A 124 -4.24 15.00 25.90
N LYS A 125 -5.08 15.42 24.95
CA LYS A 125 -5.57 16.80 24.87
C LYS A 125 -6.45 17.20 26.04
N LYS A 126 -7.41 16.35 26.42
CA LYS A 126 -8.31 16.59 27.55
C LYS A 126 -7.54 16.83 28.85
N ASN A 127 -6.46 16.08 29.06
CA ASN A 127 -5.65 16.16 30.27
C ASN A 127 -4.46 17.14 30.16
N ASN A 128 -4.31 17.84 29.02
CA ASN A 128 -3.17 18.72 28.72
C ASN A 128 -1.80 18.03 28.91
N ILE A 129 -1.71 16.74 28.57
CA ILE A 129 -0.51 15.91 28.77
C ILE A 129 0.33 15.93 27.49
N LYS A 130 1.60 16.36 27.59
CA LYS A 130 2.54 16.36 26.44
C LYS A 130 3.11 14.99 26.08
N LYS A 131 3.17 14.06 27.05
CA LYS A 131 3.67 12.69 26.90
C LYS A 131 2.66 11.70 27.50
N GLY A 132 1.45 11.68 26.94
CA GLY A 132 0.38 10.84 27.42
C GLY A 132 0.29 9.51 26.66
N GLU A 133 -0.93 9.02 26.47
CA GLU A 133 -1.23 7.74 25.85
C GLU A 133 -0.74 7.67 24.39
N LEU A 134 -0.97 8.69 23.56
CA LEU A 134 -0.51 8.69 22.17
C LEU A 134 1.02 8.66 22.12
N TYR A 135 1.69 9.47 22.94
CA TYR A 135 3.15 9.47 23.00
C TYR A 135 3.70 8.12 23.43
N ASN A 136 3.11 7.50 24.46
CA ASN A 136 3.55 6.20 24.98
C ASN A 136 3.33 5.08 23.96
N PHE A 137 2.21 5.11 23.25
CA PHE A 137 1.93 4.21 22.14
C PHE A 137 2.98 4.35 21.02
N ILE A 138 3.23 5.58 20.53
CA ILE A 138 4.25 5.81 19.50
C ILE A 138 5.66 5.43 19.98
N LYS A 139 5.96 5.64 21.27
CA LYS A 139 7.22 5.21 21.88
C LYS A 139 7.34 3.69 21.86
N MET A 140 6.33 2.97 22.31
CA MET A 140 6.29 1.50 22.33
C MET A 140 6.51 0.94 20.92
N ILE A 141 5.75 1.40 19.93
CA ILE A 141 5.90 0.87 18.56
C ILE A 141 7.27 1.21 17.96
N SER A 142 7.89 2.35 18.34
CA SER A 142 9.22 2.72 17.84
C SER A 142 10.33 1.75 18.27
N GLU A 143 10.12 0.96 19.34
CA GLU A 143 11.06 -0.06 19.80
C GLU A 143 11.18 -1.23 18.81
N PHE A 144 10.16 -1.45 17.97
CA PHE A 144 10.14 -2.47 16.92
C PHE A 144 10.81 -2.02 15.61
N LYS A 145 11.51 -0.88 15.60
CA LYS A 145 12.16 -0.31 14.39
C LYS A 145 11.20 -0.13 13.21
N VAL A 146 9.99 0.32 13.49
CA VAL A 146 8.92 0.52 12.51
C VAL A 146 9.33 1.51 11.41
N ASP A 147 9.18 1.10 10.15
CA ASP A 147 9.39 1.93 8.98
C ASP A 147 8.21 2.85 8.70
N SER A 148 6.99 2.36 8.93
CA SER A 148 5.78 3.16 8.72
C SER A 148 4.61 2.79 9.63
N ILE A 149 3.79 3.79 9.93
CA ILE A 149 2.45 3.61 10.50
C ILE A 149 1.46 3.90 9.38
N ILE A 150 0.55 2.96 9.14
CA ILE A 150 -0.58 3.10 8.24
C ILE A 150 -1.80 3.45 9.10
N LEU A 151 -2.41 4.60 8.83
CA LEU A 151 -3.66 5.00 9.47
C LEU A 151 -4.82 4.72 8.52
N ASP A 152 -5.74 3.84 8.92
CA ASP A 152 -6.98 3.54 8.20
C ASP A 152 -8.02 4.63 8.49
N ILE A 153 -8.18 5.53 7.52
CA ILE A 153 -9.11 6.65 7.55
C ILE A 153 -10.23 6.36 6.57
N TYR A 154 -11.47 6.40 7.05
CA TYR A 154 -12.64 6.23 6.18
C TYR A 154 -12.73 7.40 5.22
N SER A 155 -13.05 8.58 5.72
CA SER A 155 -13.10 9.81 4.94
C SER A 155 -12.59 11.00 5.75
N THR A 156 -12.22 12.06 5.04
CA THR A 156 -11.98 13.40 5.58
C THR A 156 -13.28 14.22 5.63
N ILE A 157 -14.37 13.69 5.06
CA ILE A 157 -15.69 14.31 5.04
C ILE A 157 -16.48 13.81 6.26
N GLY A 158 -16.73 14.71 7.22
CA GLY A 158 -17.35 14.34 8.50
C GLY A 158 -18.76 13.74 8.36
N TYR A 159 -19.53 14.12 7.33
CA TYR A 159 -20.84 13.50 7.07
C TYR A 159 -20.70 12.01 6.70
N ILE A 160 -19.80 11.68 5.77
CA ILE A 160 -19.52 10.29 5.37
C ILE A 160 -19.04 9.47 6.58
N ASN A 161 -18.19 10.03 7.43
CA ASN A 161 -17.78 9.34 8.66
C ASN A 161 -18.98 9.05 9.57
N ARG A 162 -19.87 10.03 9.82
CA ARG A 162 -21.03 9.85 10.69
C ARG A 162 -21.99 8.76 10.21
N VAL A 163 -22.30 8.70 8.92
CA VAL A 163 -23.19 7.65 8.36
C VAL A 163 -22.56 6.25 8.40
N ASN A 164 -21.23 6.19 8.51
CA ASN A 164 -20.44 4.98 8.73
C ASN A 164 -20.14 4.72 10.22
N GLY A 165 -20.80 5.43 11.14
CA GLY A 165 -20.68 5.21 12.59
C GLY A 165 -19.41 5.77 13.22
N LEU A 166 -18.73 6.69 12.56
CA LEU A 166 -17.47 7.30 12.98
C LEU A 166 -17.66 8.77 13.35
N ASN A 167 -16.92 9.23 14.36
CA ASN A 167 -17.02 10.60 14.85
C ASN A 167 -15.66 11.32 14.85
N TYR A 168 -15.19 11.66 13.64
CA TYR A 168 -14.04 12.51 13.40
C TYR A 168 -14.16 13.21 12.04
N ASP A 169 -13.42 14.30 11.84
CA ASP A 169 -13.35 15.03 10.58
C ASP A 169 -11.91 15.29 10.09
N TYR A 170 -11.76 16.12 9.05
CA TYR A 170 -10.46 16.48 8.49
C TYR A 170 -9.53 17.17 9.49
N ASP A 171 -10.04 18.04 10.36
CA ASP A 171 -9.21 18.77 11.32
C ASP A 171 -8.70 17.83 12.40
N ASP A 172 -9.50 16.86 12.84
CA ASP A 172 -9.06 15.79 13.72
C ASP A 172 -7.91 14.98 13.11
N ILE A 173 -8.08 14.53 11.86
CA ILE A 173 -7.05 13.80 11.11
C ILE A 173 -5.76 14.60 11.02
N LYS A 174 -5.87 15.86 10.59
CA LYS A 174 -4.73 16.77 10.46
C LYS A 174 -4.00 16.96 11.79
N ASN A 175 -4.74 17.10 12.88
CA ASN A 175 -4.19 17.29 14.21
C ASN A 175 -3.45 16.05 14.72
N VAL A 176 -4.03 14.86 14.56
CA VAL A 176 -3.39 13.59 14.92
C VAL A 176 -2.12 13.35 14.11
N VAL A 177 -2.19 13.49 12.77
CA VAL A 177 -1.02 13.33 11.88
C VAL A 177 0.09 14.30 12.26
N LYS A 178 -0.25 15.55 12.62
CA LYS A 178 0.71 16.55 13.08
C LYS A 178 1.36 16.16 14.40
N GLU A 179 0.61 15.63 15.38
CA GLU A 179 1.19 15.18 16.65
C GLU A 179 2.08 13.97 16.48
N ILE A 180 1.67 12.95 15.72
CA ILE A 180 2.51 11.77 15.43
C ILE A 180 3.86 12.20 14.85
N ARG A 181 3.85 13.09 13.85
CA ARG A 181 5.08 13.60 13.21
C ARG A 181 5.98 14.44 14.12
N LYS A 182 5.44 15.06 15.17
CA LYS A 182 6.24 15.82 16.15
C LYS A 182 7.02 14.90 17.08
N ILE A 183 6.55 13.68 17.31
CA ILE A 183 7.20 12.74 18.22
C ILE A 183 8.56 12.35 17.62
N ARG A 184 9.64 12.76 18.30
CA ARG A 184 11.03 12.61 17.81
C ARG A 184 11.36 11.18 17.40
N LEU A 185 10.83 10.20 18.13
CA LEU A 185 11.01 8.77 17.88
C LEU A 185 10.48 8.34 16.51
N PHE A 186 9.48 9.06 15.98
CA PHE A 186 8.84 8.79 14.71
C PHE A 186 9.49 9.49 13.51
N LYS A 187 10.48 10.38 13.72
CA LYS A 187 11.07 11.18 12.61
C LYS A 187 11.75 10.34 11.51
N LYS A 188 12.04 9.07 11.78
CA LYS A 188 12.62 8.13 10.81
C LYS A 188 11.58 7.29 10.08
N SER A 189 10.33 7.34 10.52
CA SER A 189 9.24 6.50 10.03
C SER A 189 8.26 7.33 9.19
N GLU A 190 7.55 6.68 8.28
CA GLU A 190 6.56 7.29 7.40
C GLU A 190 5.15 7.17 8.01
N VAL A 191 4.34 8.23 7.92
CA VAL A 191 2.89 8.10 8.08
C VAL A 191 2.31 7.84 6.70
N ILE A 192 1.73 6.66 6.52
CA ILE A 192 0.95 6.26 5.36
C ILE A 192 -0.52 6.39 5.73
N ILE A 193 -1.35 6.83 4.79
CA ILE A 193 -2.80 6.81 4.99
C ILE A 193 -3.41 5.77 4.07
N SER A 194 -4.19 4.88 4.64
CA SER A 194 -5.06 3.96 3.93
C SER A 194 -6.47 4.50 3.99
N THR A 195 -7.16 4.53 2.85
CA THR A 195 -8.53 5.05 2.76
C THR A 195 -9.37 4.22 1.81
N TYR A 196 -10.68 4.40 1.88
CA TYR A 196 -11.63 3.52 1.22
C TYR A 196 -12.23 4.18 -0.02
N ILE A 197 -12.54 3.37 -1.02
CA ILE A 197 -13.17 3.77 -2.28
C ILE A 197 -14.55 3.13 -2.37
N GLY A 198 -15.58 3.93 -2.62
CA GLY A 198 -16.98 3.51 -2.62
C GLY A 198 -17.55 3.32 -1.22
N LEU A 199 -17.26 4.24 -0.28
CA LEU A 199 -17.93 4.23 1.03
C LEU A 199 -19.43 4.48 0.90
N LEU A 200 -20.18 4.06 1.92
CA LEU A 200 -21.60 4.40 2.03
C LEU A 200 -21.80 5.92 2.02
N GLU A 201 -22.77 6.39 1.23
CA GLU A 201 -23.05 7.81 0.94
C GLU A 201 -21.86 8.58 0.33
N SER A 202 -20.88 7.87 -0.26
CA SER A 202 -19.80 8.49 -1.04
C SER A 202 -20.06 8.31 -2.53
N GLU A 203 -19.89 9.37 -3.31
CA GLU A 203 -19.78 9.27 -4.76
C GLU A 203 -18.33 9.44 -5.22
N ILE A 204 -18.13 9.29 -6.53
CA ILE A 204 -16.82 9.39 -7.19
C ILE A 204 -16.13 10.74 -6.91
N ASN A 205 -16.90 11.82 -6.80
CA ASN A 205 -16.35 13.16 -6.55
C ASN A 205 -15.91 13.33 -5.09
N GLU A 206 -16.67 12.79 -4.14
CA GLU A 206 -16.36 12.79 -2.71
C GLU A 206 -15.12 11.93 -2.42
N ASP A 207 -14.99 10.77 -3.06
CA ASP A 207 -13.78 9.93 -2.97
C ASP A 207 -12.54 10.72 -3.46
N LYS A 208 -12.67 11.45 -4.59
CA LYS A 208 -11.60 12.30 -5.12
C LYS A 208 -11.27 13.47 -4.19
N GLU A 209 -12.27 14.19 -3.69
CA GLU A 209 -12.09 15.29 -2.73
C GLU A 209 -11.41 14.80 -1.46
N ASN A 210 -11.87 13.66 -0.93
CA ASN A 210 -11.30 13.03 0.25
C ASN A 210 -9.79 12.79 0.08
N ILE A 211 -9.41 12.20 -1.04
CA ILE A 211 -8.01 11.85 -1.34
C ILE A 211 -7.16 13.11 -1.58
N GLN A 212 -7.70 14.14 -2.22
CA GLN A 212 -7.02 15.44 -2.34
C GLN A 212 -6.77 16.08 -0.97
N LYS A 213 -7.74 16.03 -0.06
CA LYS A 213 -7.58 16.50 1.33
C LYS A 213 -6.50 15.70 2.05
N ILE A 214 -6.50 14.37 1.94
CA ILE A 214 -5.43 13.52 2.49
C ILE A 214 -4.06 13.92 1.93
N ALA A 215 -3.94 14.09 0.62
CA ALA A 215 -2.68 14.47 -0.04
C ALA A 215 -2.16 15.83 0.45
N SER A 216 -3.05 16.79 0.73
CA SER A 216 -2.68 18.12 1.26
C SER A 216 -2.03 18.08 2.65
N LEU A 217 -2.13 16.96 3.38
CA LEU A 217 -1.40 16.71 4.62
C LEU A 217 0.08 16.37 4.39
N ASN A 218 0.63 16.54 3.17
CA ASN A 218 2.00 16.15 2.80
C ASN A 218 2.27 14.65 3.04
N ILE A 219 1.31 13.81 2.65
CA ILE A 219 1.44 12.36 2.71
C ILE A 219 2.21 11.89 1.47
N LYS A 220 3.19 11.00 1.65
CA LYS A 220 4.01 10.51 0.53
C LYS A 220 3.43 9.26 -0.12
N THR A 221 2.64 8.50 0.63
CA THR A 221 2.08 7.23 0.22
C THR A 221 0.63 7.12 0.69
N ILE A 222 -0.28 6.81 -0.23
CA ILE A 222 -1.68 6.53 0.04
C ILE A 222 -1.99 5.10 -0.42
N VAL A 223 -2.73 4.35 0.41
CA VAL A 223 -3.27 3.04 0.08
C VAL A 223 -4.77 3.20 -0.20
N LEU A 224 -5.24 2.71 -1.34
CA LEU A 224 -6.64 2.74 -1.75
C LEU A 224 -7.25 1.35 -1.55
N SER A 225 -8.30 1.27 -0.74
CA SER A 225 -8.97 0.03 -0.37
C SER A 225 -10.40 0.05 -0.91
N PRO A 226 -10.74 -0.73 -1.95
CA PRO A 226 -12.12 -0.85 -2.42
C PRO A 226 -13.00 -1.40 -1.30
N VAL A 227 -14.19 -0.82 -1.14
CA VAL A 227 -15.16 -1.35 -0.19
C VAL A 227 -15.72 -2.67 -0.71
N ILE A 228 -15.65 -3.69 0.14
CA ILE A 228 -16.25 -5.01 -0.06
C ILE A 228 -17.27 -5.28 1.04
N ILE A 229 -18.17 -6.20 0.79
CA ILE A 229 -19.25 -6.55 1.70
C ILE A 229 -18.92 -7.88 2.35
N LEU A 230 -18.70 -7.82 3.67
CA LEU A 230 -18.40 -8.99 4.49
C LEU A 230 -19.56 -9.29 5.42
N LYS A 231 -19.80 -10.57 5.70
CA LYS A 231 -20.83 -11.06 6.61
C LYS A 231 -20.66 -10.44 8.00
N GLY A 232 -21.79 -10.14 8.65
CA GLY A 232 -21.81 -9.59 10.00
C GLY A 232 -21.43 -8.11 10.11
N THR A 233 -21.10 -7.43 9.01
CA THR A 233 -20.79 -6.00 9.01
C THR A 233 -22.05 -5.14 8.87
N GLU A 234 -22.02 -3.90 9.38
CA GLU A 234 -23.11 -2.93 9.19
C GLU A 234 -23.40 -2.65 7.71
N ILE A 235 -22.35 -2.60 6.88
CA ILE A 235 -22.50 -2.38 5.44
C ILE A 235 -23.20 -3.56 4.76
N SER A 236 -23.03 -4.80 5.26
CA SER A 236 -23.78 -5.96 4.74
C SER A 236 -25.27 -5.86 5.04
N LYS A 237 -25.66 -5.35 6.21
CA LYS A 237 -27.06 -5.12 6.56
C LYS A 237 -27.69 -4.09 5.62
N LYS A 238 -26.98 -3.00 5.33
CA LYS A 238 -27.42 -1.96 4.39
C LYS A 238 -27.49 -2.47 2.95
N PHE A 239 -26.52 -3.29 2.54
CA PHE A 239 -26.53 -3.94 1.22
C PHE A 239 -27.75 -4.86 1.04
N ILE A 240 -28.05 -5.72 2.02
CA ILE A 240 -29.20 -6.63 1.97
C ILE A 240 -30.53 -5.88 1.90
N LYS A 241 -30.61 -4.69 2.50
CA LYS A 241 -31.77 -3.80 2.45
C LYS A 241 -31.83 -2.93 1.19
N GLU A 242 -30.89 -3.10 0.25
CA GLU A 242 -30.75 -2.27 -0.95
C GLU A 242 -30.47 -0.77 -0.65
N GLU A 243 -30.04 -0.45 0.58
CA GLU A 243 -29.64 0.90 1.03
C GLU A 243 -28.17 1.22 0.67
N TYR A 244 -27.43 0.25 0.13
CA TYR A 244 -26.06 0.42 -0.32
C TYR A 244 -25.79 -0.41 -1.58
N LYS A 245 -25.04 0.17 -2.51
CA LYS A 245 -24.56 -0.51 -3.71
C LYS A 245 -23.05 -0.32 -3.83
N TYR A 246 -22.33 -1.43 -3.97
CA TYR A 246 -20.89 -1.39 -4.22
C TYR A 246 -20.59 -1.03 -5.68
N LEU A 247 -19.40 -0.49 -5.94
CA LEU A 247 -18.93 -0.19 -7.30
C LEU A 247 -18.83 -1.47 -8.13
N SER A 248 -19.26 -1.44 -9.39
CA SER A 248 -18.95 -2.50 -10.35
C SER A 248 -17.44 -2.59 -10.61
N ASN A 249 -16.99 -3.71 -11.16
CA ASN A 249 -15.59 -3.91 -11.53
C ASN A 249 -15.04 -2.81 -12.46
N ASN A 250 -15.85 -2.35 -13.43
CA ASN A 250 -15.46 -1.32 -14.38
C ASN A 250 -15.41 0.07 -13.74
N GLU A 251 -16.41 0.39 -12.90
CA GLU A 251 -16.42 1.64 -12.12
C GLU A 251 -15.20 1.70 -11.21
N LEU A 252 -14.92 0.63 -10.46
CA LEU A 252 -13.76 0.56 -9.58
C LEU A 252 -12.45 0.75 -10.36
N LYS A 253 -12.25 -0.02 -11.44
CA LYS A 253 -11.04 0.04 -12.26
C LYS A 253 -10.82 1.46 -12.77
N THR A 254 -11.84 2.07 -13.36
CA THR A 254 -11.75 3.43 -13.92
C THR A 254 -11.46 4.44 -12.82
N HIS A 255 -12.21 4.38 -11.72
CA HIS A 255 -12.13 5.36 -10.65
C HIS A 255 -10.78 5.34 -9.92
N ILE A 256 -10.30 4.16 -9.49
CA ILE A 256 -9.00 4.02 -8.84
C ILE A 256 -7.85 4.39 -9.78
N THR A 257 -7.95 4.06 -11.07
CA THR A 257 -6.93 4.44 -12.04
C THR A 257 -6.80 5.95 -12.15
N ASN A 258 -7.93 6.66 -12.29
CA ASN A 258 -7.96 8.12 -12.36
C ASN A 258 -7.38 8.78 -11.11
N ILE A 259 -7.73 8.27 -9.92
CA ILE A 259 -7.16 8.75 -8.66
C ILE A 259 -5.65 8.50 -8.61
N ALA A 260 -5.19 7.31 -9.00
CA ALA A 260 -3.78 6.96 -8.93
C ALA A 260 -2.93 7.81 -9.88
N VAL A 261 -3.43 8.12 -11.08
CA VAL A 261 -2.80 9.05 -12.03
C VAL A 261 -2.71 10.45 -11.41
N MET A 262 -3.82 10.99 -10.90
CA MET A 262 -3.85 12.29 -10.22
C MET A 262 -2.85 12.37 -9.05
N LEU A 263 -2.79 11.32 -8.21
CA LEU A 263 -1.83 11.25 -7.10
C LEU A 263 -0.38 11.22 -7.61
N ASN A 264 -0.11 10.51 -8.72
CA ASN A 264 1.22 10.45 -9.29
C ASN A 264 1.71 11.82 -9.79
N GLU A 265 0.83 12.61 -10.42
CA GLU A 265 1.13 13.95 -10.92
C GLU A 265 1.59 14.89 -9.80
N ILE A 266 1.00 14.76 -8.61
CA ILE A 266 1.40 15.53 -7.43
C ILE A 266 2.51 14.86 -6.60
N GLY A 267 3.08 13.75 -7.09
CA GLY A 267 4.22 13.06 -6.49
C GLY A 267 3.89 12.16 -5.29
N VAL A 268 2.62 11.78 -5.13
CA VAL A 268 2.15 10.84 -4.10
C VAL A 268 2.15 9.42 -4.67
N LYS A 269 2.72 8.48 -3.93
CA LYS A 269 2.72 7.06 -4.29
C LYS A 269 1.39 6.42 -3.92
N THR A 270 0.91 5.55 -4.80
CA THR A 270 -0.37 4.88 -4.63
C THR A 270 -0.16 3.37 -4.60
N TYR A 271 -0.76 2.72 -3.61
CA TYR A 271 -0.92 1.26 -3.54
C TYR A 271 -2.40 0.92 -3.47
N ILE A 272 -2.78 -0.28 -3.91
CA ILE A 272 -4.18 -0.72 -3.84
C ILE A 272 -4.23 -1.95 -2.95
N ASN A 273 -5.02 -1.88 -1.87
CA ASN A 273 -5.30 -3.03 -1.03
C ASN A 273 -6.57 -3.73 -1.53
N HIS A 274 -6.37 -4.74 -2.38
CA HIS A 274 -7.45 -5.49 -3.03
C HIS A 274 -7.12 -6.99 -3.05
N ASP A 275 -6.49 -7.48 -1.99
CA ASP A 275 -6.31 -8.91 -1.80
C ASP A 275 -7.54 -9.48 -1.08
N LEU A 276 -8.33 -10.27 -1.81
CA LEU A 276 -9.50 -10.95 -1.23
C LEU A 276 -9.15 -12.30 -0.62
N SER A 277 -7.96 -12.87 -0.92
CA SER A 277 -7.57 -14.21 -0.45
C SER A 277 -7.40 -14.30 1.07
N ARG A 278 -7.38 -13.15 1.76
CA ARG A 278 -7.35 -13.04 3.22
C ARG A 278 -8.68 -13.29 3.90
N TYR A 279 -9.78 -13.31 3.14
CA TYR A 279 -11.12 -13.56 3.68
C TYR A 279 -11.53 -14.99 3.36
N ASN A 280 -12.24 -15.63 4.29
CA ASN A 280 -12.87 -16.91 4.01
C ASN A 280 -14.01 -16.70 3.02
N ASP A 281 -14.24 -17.68 2.15
CA ASP A 281 -15.34 -17.62 1.17
C ASP A 281 -16.71 -17.44 1.85
N ASP A 282 -16.88 -17.98 3.06
CA ASP A 282 -18.11 -17.87 3.86
C ASP A 282 -18.35 -16.46 4.44
N ASP A 283 -17.29 -15.63 4.54
CA ASP A 283 -17.36 -14.28 5.06
C ASP A 283 -17.57 -13.25 3.95
N TYR A 284 -17.17 -13.55 2.72
CA TYR A 284 -17.34 -12.64 1.59
C TYR A 284 -18.75 -12.75 1.00
N ILE A 285 -19.52 -11.66 1.05
CA ILE A 285 -20.88 -11.61 0.48
C ILE A 285 -20.84 -11.10 -0.96
N ALA A 286 -20.25 -9.92 -1.18
CA ALA A 286 -20.24 -9.24 -2.47
C ALA A 286 -19.20 -8.12 -2.51
N GLY A 287 -18.92 -7.58 -3.70
CA GLY A 287 -17.96 -6.51 -3.89
C GLY A 287 -17.28 -6.57 -5.25
N PRO A 288 -16.54 -5.52 -5.63
CA PRO A 288 -15.76 -5.55 -6.84
C PRO A 288 -14.56 -6.49 -6.70
N TYR A 289 -14.31 -7.31 -7.71
CA TYR A 289 -13.10 -8.09 -7.85
C TYR A 289 -12.47 -7.91 -9.24
N VAL A 290 -11.36 -7.15 -9.28
CA VAL A 290 -10.56 -6.95 -10.49
C VAL A 290 -9.22 -7.64 -10.32
N LYS A 291 -9.04 -8.77 -11.00
CA LYS A 291 -7.77 -9.51 -11.01
C LYS A 291 -6.63 -8.59 -11.46
N ASN A 292 -5.49 -8.64 -10.76
CA ASN A 292 -4.31 -7.85 -11.06
C ASN A 292 -4.51 -6.32 -11.05
N ILE A 293 -5.50 -5.78 -10.32
CA ILE A 293 -5.80 -4.33 -10.30
C ILE A 293 -4.57 -3.46 -10.01
N ASN A 294 -3.69 -3.88 -9.08
CA ASN A 294 -2.43 -3.19 -8.79
C ASN A 294 -1.56 -3.06 -10.04
N ARG A 295 -1.44 -4.12 -10.84
CA ARG A 295 -0.65 -4.10 -12.06
C ARG A 295 -1.27 -3.17 -13.09
N ILE A 296 -2.58 -3.30 -13.32
CA ILE A 296 -3.36 -2.50 -14.27
C ILE A 296 -3.22 -1.00 -13.97
N VAL A 297 -3.40 -0.62 -12.71
CA VAL A 297 -3.34 0.79 -12.31
C VAL A 297 -1.92 1.32 -12.42
N GLN A 298 -0.91 0.53 -12.00
CA GLN A 298 0.49 0.93 -12.15
C GLN A 298 0.88 1.08 -13.63
N THR A 299 0.42 0.20 -14.52
CA THR A 299 0.71 0.32 -15.95
C THR A 299 0.10 1.58 -16.55
N GLU A 300 -1.10 1.99 -16.13
CA GLU A 300 -1.72 3.24 -16.60
C GLU A 300 -0.99 4.47 -16.06
N VAL A 301 -0.64 4.47 -14.77
CA VAL A 301 0.16 5.55 -14.16
C VAL A 301 1.49 5.73 -14.92
N TRP A 302 2.15 4.64 -15.31
CA TRP A 302 3.37 4.70 -16.12
C TRP A 302 3.13 5.21 -17.54
N TYR A 303 2.01 4.84 -18.16
CA TYR A 303 1.62 5.33 -19.47
C TYR A 303 1.43 6.86 -19.45
N GLU A 304 0.58 7.36 -18.56
CA GLU A 304 0.28 8.80 -18.46
C GLU A 304 1.55 9.60 -18.13
N LYS A 305 2.35 9.10 -17.18
CA LYS A 305 3.63 9.71 -16.84
C LYS A 305 4.57 9.82 -18.03
N LEU A 306 4.71 8.75 -18.82
CA LEU A 306 5.56 8.77 -20.01
C LEU A 306 4.98 9.73 -21.07
N LEU A 307 3.67 9.68 -21.30
CA LEU A 307 2.99 10.55 -22.26
C LEU A 307 3.16 12.03 -21.92
N HIS A 308 3.03 12.41 -20.65
CA HIS A 308 3.30 13.77 -20.18
C HIS A 308 4.75 14.17 -20.46
N MET A 309 5.72 13.34 -20.11
CA MET A 309 7.14 13.64 -20.38
C MET A 309 7.43 13.82 -21.87
N ILE A 310 6.75 13.06 -22.74
CA ILE A 310 6.86 13.19 -24.20
C ILE A 310 6.27 14.52 -24.67
N LYS A 311 5.06 14.88 -24.20
CA LYS A 311 4.39 16.14 -24.54
C LYS A 311 5.25 17.35 -24.12
N ASP A 312 5.89 17.28 -22.96
CA ASP A 312 6.78 18.33 -22.45
C ASP A 312 8.04 18.57 -23.30
N LEU A 313 8.37 17.67 -24.23
CA LEU A 313 9.47 17.90 -25.17
C LEU A 313 9.15 19.00 -26.20
N ASN A 314 7.87 19.36 -26.37
CA ASN A 314 7.40 20.37 -27.33
C ASN A 314 7.92 20.19 -28.77
N VAL A 315 8.18 18.94 -29.18
CA VAL A 315 8.63 18.58 -30.53
C VAL A 315 8.00 17.26 -30.97
N ARG A 316 7.81 17.08 -32.28
CA ARG A 316 7.32 15.81 -32.83
C ARG A 316 8.43 14.77 -32.83
N VAL A 317 8.27 13.75 -32.00
CA VAL A 317 9.22 12.65 -31.83
C VAL A 317 8.69 11.38 -32.45
N LYS A 318 9.56 10.67 -33.16
CA LYS A 318 9.25 9.35 -33.73
C LYS A 318 9.79 8.24 -32.85
N LYS A 319 10.98 8.44 -32.28
CA LYS A 319 11.67 7.41 -31.50
C LYS A 319 12.29 7.98 -30.24
N ILE A 320 12.07 7.30 -29.11
CA ILE A 320 12.49 7.75 -27.78
C ILE A 320 13.22 6.63 -27.06
N GLU A 321 14.38 6.95 -26.49
CA GLU A 321 15.07 6.10 -25.52
C GLU A 321 14.51 6.38 -24.12
N VAL A 322 13.92 5.36 -23.51
CA VAL A 322 13.41 5.35 -22.15
C VAL A 322 14.46 4.71 -21.23
N ILE A 323 14.96 5.52 -20.30
CA ILE A 323 15.96 5.11 -19.31
C ILE A 323 15.28 4.97 -17.95
N VAL A 324 15.27 3.74 -17.44
CA VAL A 324 14.57 3.38 -16.20
C VAL A 324 15.24 2.18 -15.54
N LYS A 325 14.97 1.96 -14.25
CA LYS A 325 15.36 0.73 -13.56
C LYS A 325 14.72 -0.48 -14.23
N GLU A 326 15.48 -1.57 -14.38
CA GLU A 326 15.03 -2.79 -15.04
C GLU A 326 13.67 -3.30 -14.54
N LYS A 327 13.47 -3.30 -13.21
CA LYS A 327 12.25 -3.78 -12.57
C LYS A 327 10.96 -3.02 -12.94
N GLU A 328 11.08 -1.81 -13.46
CA GLU A 328 9.93 -0.97 -13.83
C GLU A 328 9.56 -1.11 -15.31
N ILE A 329 10.44 -1.65 -16.16
CA ILE A 329 10.22 -1.83 -17.60
C ILE A 329 8.89 -2.55 -17.90
N PRO A 330 8.53 -3.67 -17.23
CA PRO A 330 7.27 -4.36 -17.52
C PRO A 330 6.02 -3.49 -17.28
N LYS A 331 6.09 -2.53 -16.34
CA LYS A 331 4.97 -1.61 -16.06
C LYS A 331 4.81 -0.56 -17.16
N ILE A 332 5.92 -0.11 -17.76
CA ILE A 332 5.89 0.83 -18.88
C ILE A 332 5.42 0.13 -20.16
N ILE A 333 5.85 -1.11 -20.40
CA ILE A 333 5.42 -1.91 -21.55
C ILE A 333 3.89 -2.14 -21.52
N GLY A 334 3.33 -2.33 -20.33
CA GLY A 334 1.93 -2.72 -20.16
C GLY A 334 1.71 -4.22 -20.29
N GLU A 335 0.56 -4.69 -19.81
CA GLU A 335 0.11 -6.07 -20.06
C GLU A 335 -0.10 -6.27 -21.57
N GLU A 336 0.34 -7.41 -22.12
CA GLU A 336 0.28 -7.69 -23.57
C GLU A 336 0.84 -6.60 -24.50
N LYS A 337 1.78 -5.80 -23.99
CA LYS A 337 2.40 -4.63 -24.66
C LYS A 337 1.40 -3.50 -24.99
N GLU A 338 0.29 -3.41 -24.26
CA GLU A 338 -0.80 -2.45 -24.50
C GLU A 338 -0.31 -0.99 -24.56
N ASN A 339 0.54 -0.56 -23.63
CA ASN A 339 1.01 0.83 -23.58
C ASN A 339 1.86 1.20 -24.81
N ILE A 340 2.71 0.29 -25.28
CA ILE A 340 3.55 0.52 -26.46
C ILE A 340 2.68 0.54 -27.72
N LYS A 341 1.70 -0.37 -27.82
CA LYS A 341 0.72 -0.36 -28.92
C LYS A 341 -0.04 0.96 -28.96
N ARG A 342 -0.59 1.41 -27.82
CA ARG A 342 -1.28 2.69 -27.67
C ARG A 342 -0.41 3.88 -28.10
N LEU A 343 0.85 3.94 -27.67
CA LEU A 343 1.78 5.02 -28.08
C LEU A 343 2.06 5.01 -29.57
N LYS A 344 2.21 3.82 -30.17
CA LYS A 344 2.41 3.67 -31.61
C LYS A 344 1.14 4.02 -32.41
N GLU A 345 -0.01 3.52 -32.02
CA GLU A 345 -1.27 3.70 -32.76
C GLU A 345 -1.81 5.13 -32.68
N LEU A 346 -1.72 5.75 -31.50
CA LEU A 346 -2.28 7.08 -31.27
C LEU A 346 -1.31 8.21 -31.62
N TYR A 347 0.01 7.97 -31.51
CA TYR A 347 1.02 9.02 -31.63
C TYR A 347 2.18 8.68 -32.60
N ASP A 348 2.21 7.48 -33.19
CA ASP A 348 3.33 6.97 -34.02
C ASP A 348 4.70 7.02 -33.32
N ILE A 349 4.70 6.80 -32.00
CA ILE A 349 5.92 6.84 -31.18
C ILE A 349 6.44 5.43 -30.90
N TYR A 350 7.73 5.23 -31.16
CA TYR A 350 8.48 4.02 -30.87
C TYR A 350 9.35 4.20 -29.62
N LEU A 351 9.32 3.22 -28.71
CA LEU A 351 10.12 3.21 -27.49
C LEU A 351 11.29 2.22 -27.60
N GLU A 352 12.49 2.66 -27.19
CA GLU A 352 13.62 1.79 -26.88
C GLU A 352 13.97 1.89 -25.41
N PHE A 353 14.24 0.75 -24.75
CA PHE A 353 14.55 0.73 -23.33
C PHE A 353 16.05 0.60 -23.09
N LYS A 354 16.57 1.46 -22.22
CA LYS A 354 17.92 1.35 -21.66
C LYS A 354 17.85 1.21 -20.14
N LYS A 355 18.39 0.11 -19.63
CA LYS A 355 18.43 -0.15 -18.19
C LYS A 355 19.33 0.90 -17.53
N PHE A 356 18.83 1.57 -16.49
CA PHE A 356 19.60 2.54 -15.73
C PHE A 356 20.86 1.91 -15.11
N GLU A 357 20.75 0.66 -14.69
CA GLU A 357 21.83 -0.15 -14.13
C GLU A 357 23.02 -0.31 -15.10
N ASN A 358 22.76 -0.28 -16.41
CA ASN A 358 23.77 -0.43 -17.45
C ASN A 358 24.49 0.89 -17.79
N LEU A 359 24.09 2.02 -17.20
CA LEU A 359 24.79 3.28 -17.40
C LEU A 359 26.11 3.31 -16.63
N VAL A 360 27.14 3.90 -17.23
CA VAL A 360 28.48 4.06 -16.63
C VAL A 360 28.96 5.51 -16.65
N GLY A 361 29.88 5.84 -15.76
CA GLY A 361 30.58 7.13 -15.71
C GLY A 361 29.65 8.35 -15.70
N TRP A 362 29.98 9.33 -16.54
CA TRP A 362 29.28 10.61 -16.64
C TRP A 362 27.81 10.46 -17.06
N ASP A 363 27.51 9.48 -17.92
CA ASP A 363 26.14 9.25 -18.42
C ASP A 363 25.19 8.83 -17.29
N ARG A 364 25.67 7.96 -16.39
CA ARG A 364 24.94 7.56 -15.18
C ARG A 364 24.73 8.74 -14.24
N PHE A 365 25.77 9.54 -14.03
CA PHE A 365 25.73 10.70 -13.13
C PHE A 365 24.69 11.73 -13.59
N ILE A 366 24.74 12.14 -14.86
CA ILE A 366 23.80 13.12 -15.43
C ILE A 366 22.36 12.58 -15.44
N THR A 367 22.17 11.30 -15.78
CA THR A 367 20.83 10.69 -15.75
C THR A 367 20.27 10.67 -14.33
N LYS A 368 21.08 10.30 -13.34
CA LYS A 368 20.69 10.31 -11.93
C LYS A 368 20.32 11.72 -11.46
N LEU A 369 21.07 12.75 -11.89
CA LEU A 369 20.75 14.14 -11.59
C LEU A 369 19.42 14.58 -12.23
N LYS A 370 19.17 14.23 -13.50
CA LYS A 370 17.89 14.53 -14.19
C LYS A 370 16.70 13.88 -13.47
N MET A 371 16.82 12.59 -13.15
CA MET A 371 15.82 11.85 -12.37
C MET A 371 15.55 12.51 -11.02
N LYS A 372 16.60 12.87 -10.26
CA LYS A 372 16.47 13.54 -8.97
C LYS A 372 15.83 14.94 -9.09
N ARG A 373 16.27 15.74 -10.07
CA ARG A 373 15.75 17.10 -10.31
C ARG A 373 14.26 17.08 -10.65
N ASN A 374 13.85 16.12 -11.48
CA ASN A 374 12.47 15.96 -11.91
C ASN A 374 11.62 15.14 -10.92
N LYS A 375 12.18 14.75 -9.76
CA LYS A 375 11.55 13.85 -8.77
C LYS A 375 10.93 12.59 -9.42
N CYS A 376 11.67 12.02 -10.37
CA CYS A 376 11.15 11.04 -11.31
C CYS A 376 12.09 9.84 -11.43
N ASP A 377 11.54 8.62 -11.42
CA ASP A 377 12.31 7.38 -11.54
C ASP A 377 12.63 6.98 -13.00
N ILE A 378 12.33 7.85 -13.97
CA ILE A 378 12.51 7.65 -15.42
C ILE A 378 13.14 8.89 -16.05
N SER A 379 13.93 8.68 -17.09
CA SER A 379 14.46 9.72 -17.97
C SER A 379 14.21 9.33 -19.42
N ILE A 380 13.99 10.31 -20.30
CA ILE A 380 13.83 10.07 -21.74
C ILE A 380 14.88 10.82 -22.56
N ARG A 381 15.25 10.29 -23.73
CA ARG A 381 16.07 10.95 -24.74
C ARG A 381 15.43 10.78 -26.11
N ILE A 382 15.49 11.83 -26.93
CA ILE A 382 15.00 11.76 -28.31
C ILE A 382 16.06 11.04 -29.14
N LEU A 383 15.66 9.97 -29.83
CA LEU A 383 16.51 9.26 -30.80
C LEU A 383 16.21 9.71 -32.23
N GLU A 384 14.93 9.95 -32.55
CA GLU A 384 14.49 10.37 -33.87
C GLU A 384 13.33 11.37 -33.77
N LYS A 385 13.40 12.46 -34.52
CA LYS A 385 12.32 13.45 -34.68
C LYS A 385 11.67 13.28 -36.05
N TYR A 386 10.42 13.71 -36.19
CA TYR A 386 9.87 13.94 -37.52
C TYR A 386 10.53 15.16 -38.13
N GLU A 387 10.83 15.11 -39.43
CA GLU A 387 11.24 16.30 -40.17
C GLU A 387 10.07 17.29 -40.23
N ASP A 388 10.31 18.54 -39.83
CA ASP A 388 9.35 19.62 -40.02
C ASP A 388 9.25 19.90 -41.53
N LYS A 389 8.23 19.37 -42.19
CA LYS A 389 7.98 19.58 -43.63
C LYS A 389 7.62 21.03 -44.03
N TYR A 390 7.84 22.02 -43.17
CA TYR A 390 7.55 23.43 -43.43
C TYR A 390 8.75 24.31 -43.07
N LYS A 391 9.84 24.21 -43.82
CA LYS A 391 10.88 25.26 -43.86
C LYS A 391 11.28 25.73 -45.25
N ASP A 392 10.82 25.09 -46.32
CA ASP A 392 11.11 25.53 -47.69
C ASP A 392 9.84 26.00 -48.38
N GLY A 393 9.49 27.25 -48.09
CA GLY A 393 8.48 28.04 -48.78
C GLY A 393 8.91 29.50 -48.76
N LYS A 394 10.05 29.78 -49.41
CA LYS A 394 10.49 31.13 -49.78
C LYS A 394 10.36 31.28 -51.28
#